data_AF-A0A2R8BXF2-F1
#
_entry.id   AF-A0A2R8BXF2-F1
#
_cell.length_a   1.000
_cell.length_b   1.000
_cell.length_c   1.000
_cell.angle_alpha   90.00
_cell.angle_beta   90.00
_cell.angle_gamma   90.00
#
_symmetry.space_group_name_H-M   'P 1'
#
loop_
_entity.id
_entity.type
_entity.pdbx_description
1 polymer ?
#
loop_
_entity_poly.entity_id
_entity_poly.type
_entity_poly.pdbx_seq_one_letter_code
_entity_poly.pdbx_strand_id
1 'polypeptide(L)' 'MNENETKGHGKELKGKAKEVAGETTGNEKLEAEGEGDQLEGKAQKNVGKAQDALTSDRKDDKKA' A
#
# COMPACT_ATOMS: atom_id res chain seq x y z
N MET A 1 0.54 11.10 14.76
CA MET A 1 0.59 9.82 14.03
C MET A 1 0.10 10.09 12.62
N ASN A 2 0.96 9.98 11.61
CA ASN A 2 0.68 10.41 10.23
C ASN A 2 -0.33 9.46 9.55
N GLU A 3 -1.44 9.99 9.04
CA GLU A 3 -2.52 9.23 8.36
C GLU A 3 -2.06 8.38 7.16
N ASN A 4 -0.89 8.69 6.60
CA ASN A 4 -0.34 7.98 5.44
C ASN A 4 0.21 6.59 5.80
N GLU A 5 0.69 6.41 7.04
CA GLU A 5 1.23 5.13 7.50
C GLU A 5 0.10 4.14 7.84
N THR A 6 -1.02 4.66 8.35
CA THR A 6 -2.22 3.89 8.67
C THR A 6 -2.91 3.35 7.41
N LYS A 7 -2.97 4.13 6.31
CA LYS A 7 -3.54 3.68 5.03
C LYS A 7 -2.71 2.56 4.38
N GLY A 8 -1.38 2.65 4.46
CA GLY A 8 -0.49 1.59 3.96
C GLY A 8 -0.65 0.29 4.73
N HIS A 9 -0.66 0.36 6.07
CA HIS A 9 -0.90 -0.82 6.92
C HIS A 9 -2.28 -1.44 6.71
N GLY A 10 -3.32 -0.62 6.51
CA GLY A 10 -4.67 -1.10 6.27
C GLY A 10 -4.80 -1.92 4.97
N LYS A 11 -4.15 -1.50 3.88
CA LYS A 11 -4.13 -2.26 2.62
C LYS A 11 -3.37 -3.59 2.74
N GLU A 12 -2.20 -3.59 3.42
CA GLU A 12 -1.43 -4.82 3.64
C GLU A 12 -2.21 -5.84 4.50
N LEU A 13 -2.84 -5.38 5.58
CA LEU A 13 -3.68 -6.23 6.43
C LEU A 13 -4.91 -6.76 5.70
N LYS A 14 -5.58 -5.92 4.91
CA LYS A 14 -6.75 -6.32 4.11
C LYS A 14 -6.38 -7.33 3.04
N GLY A 15 -5.25 -7.14 2.35
CA GLY A 15 -4.75 -8.08 1.35
C GLY A 15 -4.45 -9.45 1.96
N LYS A 16 -3.72 -9.50 3.09
CA LYS A 16 -3.48 -10.75 3.82
C LYS A 16 -4.76 -11.43 4.31
N ALA A 17 -5.72 -10.66 4.80
CA ALA A 17 -6.99 -11.21 5.25
C ALA A 17 -7.77 -11.85 4.09
N LYS A 18 -7.77 -11.22 2.91
CA LYS A 18 -8.38 -11.76 1.68
C LYS A 18 -7.68 -13.02 1.18
N GLU A 19 -6.35 -13.04 1.21
CA GLU A 19 -5.51 -14.18 0.84
C GLU A 19 -5.83 -15.40 1.73
N VAL A 20 -5.76 -15.22 3.05
CA VAL A 20 -6.10 -16.27 4.03
C VAL A 20 -7.55 -16.72 3.87
N ALA A 21 -8.50 -15.79 3.75
CA ALA A 21 -9.90 -16.14 3.57
C ALA A 21 -10.17 -16.88 2.24
N GLY A 22 -9.45 -16.51 1.18
CA GLY A 22 -9.49 -17.17 -0.13
C GLY A 22 -8.98 -18.60 -0.04
N GLU A 23 -7.79 -18.81 0.52
CA GLU A 23 -7.19 -20.13 0.73
C GLU A 23 -8.09 -21.02 1.59
N THR A 24 -8.59 -20.48 2.72
CA THR A 24 -9.39 -21.25 3.68
C THR A 24 -10.75 -21.67 3.11
N THR A 25 -11.35 -20.82 2.26
CA THR A 25 -12.67 -21.06 1.66
C THR A 25 -12.59 -21.69 0.26
N GLY A 26 -11.38 -21.84 -0.30
CA GLY A 26 -11.14 -22.34 -1.67
C GLY A 26 -11.59 -21.36 -2.76
N ASN A 27 -11.54 -20.05 -2.50
CA ASN A 27 -11.97 -19.01 -3.44
C ASN A 27 -10.77 -18.30 -4.05
N GLU A 28 -10.32 -18.81 -5.21
CA GLU A 28 -9.20 -18.26 -6.00
C GLU A 28 -9.36 -16.78 -6.32
N LYS A 29 -10.60 -16.30 -6.48
CA LYS A 29 -10.84 -14.87 -6.76
C LYS A 29 -10.45 -14.00 -5.56
N LEU A 30 -10.78 -14.46 -4.36
CA LEU A 30 -10.51 -13.75 -3.11
C LEU A 30 -9.00 -13.73 -2.81
N GLU A 31 -8.33 -14.84 -3.09
CA GLU A 31 -6.86 -14.96 -3.02
C GLU A 31 -6.17 -13.99 -4.00
N ALA A 32 -6.56 -14.04 -5.28
CA ALA A 32 -6.01 -13.17 -6.33
C ALA A 32 -6.28 -11.68 -6.06
N GLU A 33 -7.44 -11.33 -5.52
CA GLU A 33 -7.74 -9.96 -5.08
C GLU A 33 -6.84 -9.52 -3.91
N GLY A 34 -6.54 -10.43 -2.98
CA GLY A 34 -5.64 -10.17 -1.86
C GLY A 34 -4.20 -9.93 -2.31
N GLU A 35 -3.68 -10.78 -3.19
CA GLU A 35 -2.35 -10.63 -3.80
C GLU A 35 -2.24 -9.35 -4.61
N GLY A 36 -3.25 -9.05 -5.43
CA GLY A 36 -3.32 -7.82 -6.22
C GLY A 36 -3.29 -6.56 -5.36
N ASP A 37 -4.08 -6.52 -4.27
CA ASP A 37 -4.12 -5.41 -3.33
C ASP A 37 -2.73 -5.18 -2.66
N GLN A 38 -2.01 -6.26 -2.33
CA GLN A 38 -0.65 -6.16 -1.77
C GLN A 38 0.35 -5.62 -2.80
N LEU A 39 0.29 -6.11 -4.05
CA LEU A 39 1.16 -5.69 -5.14
C LEU A 39 0.96 -4.21 -5.48
N GLU A 40 -0.30 -3.78 -5.62
CA GLU A 40 -0.64 -2.38 -5.84
C GLU A 40 -0.18 -1.50 -4.67
N GLY A 41 -0.38 -1.96 -3.44
CA GLY A 41 0.07 -1.26 -2.23
C GLY A 41 1.59 -1.06 -2.22
N LYS A 42 2.37 -2.10 -2.52
CA LYS A 42 3.84 -2.02 -2.62
C LYS A 42 4.29 -1.10 -3.76
N ALA A 43 3.65 -1.20 -4.93
CA ALA A 43 3.93 -0.35 -6.08
C ALA A 43 3.65 1.13 -5.76
N GLN A 44 2.50 1.45 -5.17
CA GLN A 44 2.17 2.81 -4.71
C GLN A 44 3.16 3.30 -3.65
N LYS A 45 3.61 2.45 -2.73
CA LYS A 45 4.61 2.82 -1.70
C LYS A 45 5.95 3.19 -2.34
N ASN A 46 6.39 2.43 -3.34
CA ASN A 46 7.65 2.70 -4.05
C ASN A 46 7.57 3.93 -4.95
N VAL A 47 6.50 4.07 -5.74
CA VAL A 47 6.28 5.26 -6.58
C VAL A 47 6.08 6.49 -5.71
N GLY A 48 5.34 6.37 -4.61
CA GLY A 48 5.14 7.42 -3.62
C GLY A 48 6.46 7.85 -3.01
N LYS A 49 7.30 6.92 -2.54
CA LYS A 49 8.64 7.24 -2.01
C LYS A 49 9.55 7.91 -3.05
N ALA A 50 9.50 7.48 -4.31
CA ALA A 50 10.29 8.08 -5.38
C ALA A 50 9.81 9.50 -5.72
N GLN A 51 8.50 9.72 -5.84
CA GLN A 51 7.94 11.07 -6.00
C GLN A 51 8.21 11.95 -4.79
N ASP A 52 8.10 11.41 -3.58
CA ASP A 52 8.30 12.16 -2.34
C ASP A 52 9.78 12.55 -2.18
N ALA A 53 10.73 11.70 -2.55
CA ALA A 53 12.15 12.06 -2.60
C ALA A 53 12.41 13.19 -3.62
N LEU A 54 11.82 13.10 -4.82
CA LEU A 54 11.97 14.13 -5.86
C LEU A 54 11.23 15.44 -5.54
N THR A 55 10.17 15.38 -4.73
CA THR A 55 9.35 16.53 -4.36
C THR A 55 9.81 17.16 -3.05
N SER A 56 10.42 16.39 -2.15
CA SER A 56 11.03 16.87 -0.90
C SER A 56 12.19 17.80 -1.21
N ASP A 57 13.01 17.49 -2.21
CA ASP A 57 14.04 18.40 -2.75
C ASP A 57 13.48 19.76 -3.24
N ARG A 58 12.17 19.90 -3.49
CA ARG A 58 11.53 21.16 -3.90
C ARG A 58 10.68 21.84 -2.82
N LYS A 59 10.40 21.18 -1.68
CA LYS A 59 9.46 21.71 -0.68
C LYS A 59 10.12 22.40 0.51
N ASP A 60 11.44 22.28 0.68
CA ASP A 60 12.15 23.01 1.73
C ASP A 60 12.32 24.53 1.44
N ASP A 61 12.05 25.00 0.21
CA ASP A 61 12.21 26.43 -0.15
C ASP A 61 10.97 27.31 0.10
N LYS A 62 9.86 26.77 0.64
CA LYS A 62 8.62 27.55 0.87
C LYS A 62 8.24 27.79 2.33
N LYS A 63 9.19 27.57 3.26
CA LYS A 63 9.01 27.86 4.69
C LYS A 63 10.11 28.75 5.28
N ALA A 64 10.67 29.66 4.47
CA ALA A 64 11.45 30.81 4.91
C ALA A 64 10.70 32.11 4.59
#